data_AF-A0A0H2R1U7-F1
#
_entry.id   AF-A0A0H2R1U7-F1
#
_cell.length_a   1.000
_cell.length_b   1.000
_cell.length_c   1.000
_cell.angle_alpha   90.00
_cell.angle_beta   90.00
_cell.angle_gamma   90.00
#
_symmetry.space_group_name_H-M   'P 1'
#
loop_
_entity.id
_entity.type
_entity.pdbx_description
1 polymer ?
#
loop_
_entity_poly.entity_id
_entity_poly.type
_entity_poly.pdbx_seq_one_letter_code
_entity_poly.pdbx_strand_id
1 'polypeptide(L)'
;MNKHASQRRSGVETAVQVHLNGSSRSLPGLPHNGSHSSIASHATAPNLPGAGRTLGLLLYLLGDRFETFLNKCAVRLRLGPKAVARQIRDLRHHSLGSCRNLPPSSPRNPVFVGFDVVRQYDVLSSEITSKRMIKSLRKLCKKLVEYASARVLSTQLVALDEIITLTIEDPIIRMMLKECDLSCLTPSYGEPDLIVSTSKALGSIENTKIHDDWLSTFSSHGKFLKPTREPITEAHGYVILWGAEFFSYHQDCQSLEHLSATLRNSETSYLGARYLVRFLRDRSTEKPSINDHREFHLKQALWFVYVETALLKPHIIEWENMDKCMLSFVPLLLLDHFDEELRTHLRKIADSSSKQNISRSKLFEQYLTLGQHAFLMKVVETKVKNAWGSLD
;
A
#
# COMPACT_ATOMS: atom_id res chain seq x y z
N MET A 1 -11.01 -12.40 -65.33
CA MET A 1 -10.75 -13.80 -64.92
C MET A 1 -10.50 -13.83 -63.42
N ASN A 2 -11.32 -14.61 -62.69
CA ASN A 2 -11.30 -15.03 -61.27
C ASN A 2 -11.23 -13.91 -60.20
N LYS A 3 -12.29 -13.50 -59.50
CA LYS A 3 -13.26 -14.23 -58.61
C LYS A 3 -12.58 -15.18 -57.63
N HIS A 4 -12.43 -14.77 -56.37
CA HIS A 4 -13.20 -15.35 -55.25
C HIS A 4 -13.03 -14.56 -53.95
N ALA A 5 -14.18 -14.16 -53.41
CA ALA A 5 -14.37 -13.67 -52.06
C ALA A 5 -14.17 -14.81 -51.04
N SER A 6 -13.57 -14.52 -49.90
CA SER A 6 -13.60 -15.38 -48.72
C SER A 6 -14.10 -14.58 -47.53
N GLN A 7 -15.35 -14.88 -47.20
CA GLN A 7 -16.16 -14.34 -46.13
C GLN A 7 -16.21 -15.43 -45.06
N ARG A 8 -15.67 -15.19 -43.86
CA ARG A 8 -15.87 -16.08 -42.70
C ARG A 8 -16.02 -15.31 -41.40
N ARG A 9 -17.29 -15.26 -40.95
CA ARG A 9 -17.82 -15.54 -39.60
C ARG A 9 -17.14 -14.81 -38.44
N SER A 10 -17.76 -13.77 -37.88
CA SER A 10 -18.79 -13.86 -36.82
C SER A 10 -18.36 -14.75 -35.64
N GLY A 11 -17.48 -14.19 -34.80
CA GLY A 11 -17.13 -14.74 -33.49
C GLY A 11 -17.92 -14.01 -32.41
N VAL A 12 -18.89 -14.73 -31.86
CA VAL A 12 -19.77 -14.45 -30.72
C VAL A 12 -19.05 -13.68 -29.58
N GLU A 13 -19.51 -12.45 -29.32
CA GLU A 13 -19.30 -11.77 -28.05
C GLU A 13 -20.02 -12.55 -26.95
N THR A 14 -19.26 -13.20 -26.08
CA THR A 14 -19.80 -13.82 -24.89
C THR A 14 -19.79 -12.77 -23.78
N ALA A 15 -20.87 -12.01 -23.67
CA ALA A 15 -21.14 -11.18 -22.52
C ALA A 15 -21.39 -12.10 -21.31
N VAL A 16 -20.40 -12.20 -20.42
CA VAL A 16 -20.57 -12.82 -19.10
C VAL A 16 -21.32 -11.81 -18.22
N GLN A 17 -22.65 -11.78 -18.35
CA GLN A 17 -23.52 -11.19 -17.34
C GLN A 17 -23.63 -12.17 -16.16
N VAL A 18 -22.90 -11.86 -15.08
CA VAL A 18 -23.13 -12.50 -13.77
C VAL A 18 -24.42 -11.92 -13.20
N HIS A 19 -25.54 -12.56 -13.52
CA HIS A 19 -26.85 -12.24 -12.97
C HIS A 19 -27.01 -12.94 -11.62
N LEU A 20 -26.73 -12.22 -10.53
CA LEU A 20 -27.06 -12.66 -9.16
C LEU A 20 -28.56 -12.46 -8.90
N ASN A 21 -29.40 -13.28 -9.54
CA ASN A 21 -30.80 -13.42 -9.17
C ASN A 21 -30.94 -14.57 -8.15
N GLY A 22 -30.70 -14.24 -6.88
CA GLY A 22 -31.04 -15.08 -5.74
C GLY A 22 -32.55 -15.11 -5.53
N SER A 23 -33.23 -16.00 -6.25
CA SER A 23 -34.64 -16.32 -6.06
C SER A 23 -34.78 -17.15 -4.78
N SER A 24 -35.29 -16.51 -3.72
CA SER A 24 -35.69 -17.14 -2.46
C SER A 24 -36.90 -18.05 -2.69
N ARG A 25 -36.62 -19.32 -3.01
CA ARG A 25 -37.60 -20.41 -2.93
C ARG A 25 -37.63 -20.96 -1.51
N SER A 26 -38.68 -20.61 -0.77
CA SER A 26 -39.11 -21.27 0.45
C SER A 26 -39.54 -22.70 0.13
N LEU A 27 -38.77 -23.69 0.59
CA LEU A 27 -39.12 -25.11 0.52
C LEU A 27 -40.00 -25.51 1.73
N PRO A 28 -41.00 -26.40 1.54
CA PRO A 28 -41.91 -26.81 2.61
C PRO A 28 -41.22 -27.71 3.63
N GLY A 29 -41.50 -27.45 4.91
CA GLY A 29 -40.97 -28.18 6.04
C GLY A 29 -41.34 -29.67 6.03
N LEU A 30 -40.31 -30.52 6.11
CA LEU A 30 -40.43 -31.93 6.43
C LEU A 30 -40.41 -32.11 7.96
N PRO A 31 -41.31 -32.93 8.53
CA PRO A 31 -41.34 -33.20 9.97
C PRO A 31 -40.10 -33.99 10.38
N HIS A 32 -39.27 -33.37 11.22
CA HIS A 32 -38.10 -33.96 11.84
C HIS A 32 -38.55 -34.96 12.92
N ASN A 33 -38.61 -36.24 12.56
CA ASN A 33 -38.83 -37.33 13.51
C ASN A 33 -37.64 -37.44 14.46
N GLY A 34 -37.88 -37.08 15.72
CA GLY A 34 -36.94 -37.19 16.82
C GLY A 34 -36.57 -38.64 17.10
N SER A 35 -35.42 -39.07 16.58
CA SER A 35 -34.68 -40.19 17.15
C SER A 35 -33.83 -39.66 18.30
N HIS A 36 -34.36 -39.78 19.52
CA HIS A 36 -33.60 -39.68 20.74
C HIS A 36 -32.61 -40.86 20.81
N SER A 37 -31.47 -40.69 20.14
CA SER A 37 -30.27 -41.50 20.39
C SER A 37 -29.81 -41.19 21.82
N SER A 38 -30.06 -42.15 22.71
CA SER A 38 -29.44 -42.23 24.04
C SER A 38 -27.93 -42.35 23.86
N ILE A 39 -27.26 -41.21 23.69
CA ILE A 39 -25.80 -41.12 23.77
C ILE A 39 -25.45 -41.33 25.25
N ALA A 40 -25.06 -42.56 25.58
CA ALA A 40 -24.45 -42.89 26.85
C ALA A 40 -23.25 -41.95 27.07
N SER A 41 -23.37 -41.08 28.07
CA SER A 41 -22.35 -40.11 28.46
C SER A 41 -21.14 -40.82 29.08
N HIS A 42 -20.29 -41.39 28.24
CA HIS A 42 -18.89 -41.69 28.56
C HIS A 42 -17.97 -40.57 28.05
N ALA A 43 -18.47 -39.32 28.05
CA ALA A 43 -17.62 -38.15 27.94
C ALA A 43 -16.77 -38.06 29.22
N THR A 44 -15.60 -38.69 29.19
CA THR A 44 -14.52 -38.45 30.14
C THR A 44 -14.38 -36.95 30.36
N ALA A 45 -14.52 -36.50 31.62
CA ALA A 45 -14.50 -35.10 31.99
C ALA A 45 -13.34 -34.36 31.30
N PRO A 46 -13.56 -33.15 30.76
CA PRO A 46 -12.66 -32.52 29.80
C PRO A 46 -11.26 -32.16 30.31
N ASN A 47 -10.85 -32.58 31.51
CA ASN A 47 -9.53 -32.35 32.11
C ASN A 47 -8.97 -33.56 32.90
N LEU A 48 -9.48 -34.78 32.70
CA LEU A 48 -8.87 -35.95 33.34
C LEU A 48 -7.59 -36.37 32.59
N PRO A 49 -6.47 -36.64 33.31
CA PRO A 49 -5.24 -37.11 32.71
C PRO A 49 -5.45 -38.52 32.15
N GLY A 50 -5.66 -38.61 30.84
CA GLY A 50 -5.68 -39.86 30.10
C GLY A 50 -4.39 -40.01 29.29
N ALA A 51 -3.87 -41.23 29.18
CA ALA A 51 -2.62 -41.52 28.44
C ALA A 51 -2.63 -40.99 26.99
N GLY A 52 -3.78 -41.03 26.31
CA GLY A 52 -3.93 -40.45 24.97
C GLY A 52 -3.77 -38.93 24.92
N ARG A 53 -4.10 -38.20 26.00
CA ARG A 53 -3.99 -36.74 26.05
C ARG A 53 -2.56 -36.29 26.28
N THR A 54 -1.79 -37.03 27.07
CA THR A 54 -0.35 -36.80 27.25
C THR A 54 0.41 -36.98 25.93
N LEU A 55 0.09 -38.03 25.17
CA LEU A 55 0.65 -38.24 23.83
C LEU A 55 0.22 -37.14 22.85
N GLY A 56 -1.05 -36.72 22.87
CA GLY A 56 -1.54 -35.61 22.06
C GLY A 56 -0.80 -34.29 22.33
N LEU A 57 -0.57 -33.96 23.60
CA LEU A 57 0.20 -32.78 23.99
C LEU A 57 1.68 -32.88 23.55
N LEU A 58 2.28 -34.06 23.68
CA LEU A 58 3.65 -34.30 23.22
C LEU A 58 3.77 -34.11 21.70
N LEU A 59 2.84 -34.69 20.92
CA LEU A 59 2.83 -34.56 19.46
C LEU A 59 2.55 -33.12 19.02
N TYR A 60 1.65 -32.42 19.69
CA TYR A 60 1.39 -31.00 19.42
C TYR A 60 2.64 -30.15 19.67
N LEU A 61 3.32 -30.35 20.80
CA LEU A 61 4.54 -29.63 21.15
C LEU A 61 5.71 -29.98 20.21
N LEU A 62 5.79 -31.23 19.75
CA LEU A 62 6.76 -31.65 18.74
C LEU A 62 6.47 -31.00 17.39
N GLY A 63 5.19 -30.93 16.98
CA GLY A 63 4.75 -30.25 15.77
C GLY A 63 5.14 -28.77 15.76
N ASP A 64 4.85 -28.06 16.85
CA ASP A 64 5.20 -26.64 17.01
C ASP A 64 6.72 -26.38 16.92
N ARG A 65 7.52 -27.25 17.54
CA ARG A 65 8.99 -27.19 17.43
C ARG A 65 9.49 -27.49 16.03
N PHE A 66 8.90 -28.47 15.35
CA PHE A 66 9.30 -28.86 14.00
C PHE A 66 8.94 -27.77 12.99
N GLU A 67 7.75 -27.18 13.10
CA GLU A 67 7.33 -26.03 12.32
C GLU A 67 8.28 -24.85 12.52
N THR A 68 8.61 -24.52 13.78
CA THR A 68 9.57 -23.45 14.10
C THR A 68 10.96 -23.74 13.51
N PHE A 69 11.42 -24.99 13.57
CA PHE A 69 12.71 -25.40 13.01
C PHE A 69 12.72 -25.28 11.48
N LEU A 70 11.69 -25.77 10.81
CA LEU A 70 11.55 -25.67 9.35
C LEU A 70 11.44 -24.22 8.90
N ASN A 71 10.67 -23.39 9.60
CA ASN A 71 10.57 -21.96 9.33
C ASN A 71 11.94 -21.26 9.48
N LYS A 72 12.72 -21.58 10.53
CA LYS A 72 14.10 -21.07 10.67
C LYS A 72 15.01 -21.56 9.55
N CYS A 73 14.89 -22.83 9.13
CA CYS A 73 15.68 -23.39 8.05
C CYS A 73 15.33 -22.73 6.70
N ALA A 74 14.05 -22.53 6.41
CA ALA A 74 13.58 -21.83 5.22
C ALA A 74 14.08 -20.38 5.16
N VAL A 75 14.09 -19.67 6.30
CA VAL A 75 14.68 -18.33 6.41
C VAL A 75 16.19 -18.36 6.12
N ARG A 76 16.93 -19.31 6.70
CA ARG A 76 18.38 -19.49 6.45
C ARG A 76 18.69 -19.79 4.99
N LEU A 77 17.85 -20.61 4.36
CA LEU A 77 17.95 -20.97 2.95
C LEU A 77 17.40 -19.89 2.00
N ARG A 78 16.90 -18.76 2.53
CA ARG A 78 16.28 -17.65 1.76
C ARG A 78 15.14 -18.13 0.86
N LEU A 79 14.36 -19.09 1.36
CA LEU A 79 13.24 -19.75 0.67
C LEU A 79 11.86 -19.18 1.06
N GLY A 80 11.81 -17.99 1.66
CA GLY A 80 10.54 -17.32 1.97
C GLY A 80 10.22 -16.19 0.97
N PRO A 81 8.94 -15.79 0.88
CA PRO A 81 8.52 -14.67 0.02
C PRO A 81 9.31 -13.38 0.30
N LYS A 82 9.50 -13.00 1.58
CA LYS A 82 10.32 -11.82 1.95
C LYS A 82 11.77 -11.93 1.48
N ALA A 83 12.35 -13.13 1.50
CA ALA A 83 13.72 -13.34 1.07
C ALA A 83 13.87 -13.25 -0.46
N VAL A 84 12.86 -13.72 -1.21
CA VAL A 84 12.79 -13.52 -2.66
C VAL A 84 12.59 -12.04 -2.99
N ALA A 85 11.67 -11.36 -2.31
CA ALA A 85 11.45 -9.93 -2.50
C ALA A 85 12.71 -9.10 -2.19
N ARG A 86 13.48 -9.47 -1.15
CA ARG A 86 14.79 -8.87 -0.90
C ARG A 86 15.78 -9.12 -2.03
N GLN A 87 15.88 -10.34 -2.57
CA GLN A 87 16.74 -10.63 -3.72
C GLN A 87 16.35 -9.82 -4.96
N ILE A 88 15.04 -9.61 -5.18
CA ILE A 88 14.54 -8.75 -6.26
C ILE A 88 15.04 -7.32 -6.06
N ARG A 89 14.90 -6.75 -4.86
CA ARG A 89 15.42 -5.41 -4.50
C ARG A 89 16.94 -5.34 -4.68
N ASP A 90 17.68 -6.31 -4.14
CA ASP A 90 19.14 -6.36 -4.24
C ASP A 90 19.61 -6.38 -5.71
N LEU A 91 18.97 -7.21 -6.55
CA LEU A 91 19.26 -7.29 -7.99
C LEU A 91 19.04 -5.94 -8.68
N ARG A 92 17.98 -5.22 -8.32
CA ARG A 92 17.66 -3.89 -8.87
C ARG A 92 18.63 -2.81 -8.37
N HIS A 93 19.01 -2.83 -7.10
CA HIS A 93 19.98 -1.89 -6.56
C HIS A 93 21.40 -2.11 -7.12
N HIS A 94 21.83 -3.35 -7.32
CA HIS A 94 23.14 -3.64 -7.93
C HIS A 94 23.25 -3.14 -9.38
N SER A 95 22.15 -3.19 -10.14
CA SER A 95 22.10 -2.63 -11.49
C SER A 95 22.33 -1.12 -11.50
N LEU A 96 21.84 -0.41 -10.50
CA LEU A 96 22.02 1.04 -10.38
C LEU A 96 23.43 1.40 -9.90
N GLY A 97 24.01 0.58 -9.02
CA GLY A 97 25.36 0.78 -8.48
C GLY A 97 26.48 0.49 -9.48
N SER A 98 26.31 -0.46 -10.40
CA SER A 98 27.37 -0.88 -11.33
C SER A 98 27.76 0.20 -12.36
N CYS A 99 26.94 1.25 -12.55
CA CYS A 99 27.28 2.39 -13.41
C CYS A 99 28.19 3.44 -12.73
N ARG A 100 28.54 3.27 -11.45
CA ARG A 100 29.38 4.23 -10.70
C ARG A 100 30.89 4.05 -10.86
N ASN A 101 31.36 3.29 -11.84
CA ASN A 101 32.79 3.27 -12.18
C ASN A 101 33.26 4.57 -12.88
N LEU A 102 32.43 5.62 -12.93
CA LEU A 102 32.88 6.96 -13.27
C LEU A 102 33.81 7.49 -12.16
N PRO A 103 34.95 8.09 -12.51
CA PRO A 103 35.94 8.53 -11.54
C PRO A 103 35.30 9.47 -10.51
N PRO A 104 35.67 9.35 -9.21
CA PRO A 104 35.13 10.16 -8.13
C PRO A 104 35.66 11.60 -8.25
N SER A 105 35.17 12.37 -9.19
CA SER A 105 35.58 13.76 -9.40
C SER A 105 34.79 14.76 -8.54
N SER A 106 33.88 14.31 -7.67
CA SER A 106 33.31 15.20 -6.64
C SER A 106 32.77 14.44 -5.43
N PRO A 107 33.12 14.83 -4.18
CA PRO A 107 32.58 14.28 -2.95
C PRO A 107 31.18 14.88 -2.71
N ARG A 108 30.22 14.52 -3.56
CA ARG A 108 28.80 14.81 -3.31
C ARG A 108 28.12 13.52 -2.92
N ASN A 109 27.37 13.62 -1.83
CA ASN A 109 26.62 12.56 -1.16
C ASN A 109 25.91 11.63 -2.16
N PRO A 110 25.68 10.35 -1.80
CA PRO A 110 24.86 9.46 -2.60
C PRO A 110 23.42 10.00 -2.65
N VAL A 111 23.17 10.89 -3.60
CA VAL A 111 21.84 11.33 -3.99
C VAL A 111 21.10 10.06 -4.38
N PHE A 112 20.07 9.74 -3.60
CA PHE A 112 19.09 8.75 -4.00
C PHE A 112 18.63 9.18 -5.39
N VAL A 113 18.83 8.34 -6.43
CA VAL A 113 18.42 8.65 -7.80
C VAL A 113 16.89 8.58 -7.81
N GLY A 114 16.29 9.61 -7.24
CA GLY A 114 14.88 9.77 -7.04
C GLY A 114 14.26 10.11 -8.37
N PHE A 115 13.36 9.23 -8.81
CA PHE A 115 12.19 9.60 -9.57
C PHE A 115 12.36 10.17 -10.99
N ASP A 116 13.54 10.30 -11.58
CA ASP A 116 13.63 10.59 -13.03
C ASP A 116 13.38 9.35 -13.92
N VAL A 117 12.61 8.41 -13.39
CA VAL A 117 12.45 7.04 -13.86
C VAL A 117 11.50 6.99 -15.07
N VAL A 118 10.48 7.87 -15.12
CA VAL A 118 9.42 7.83 -16.15
C VAL A 118 9.93 8.12 -17.57
N ARG A 119 10.85 9.09 -17.77
CA ARG A 119 11.42 9.37 -19.10
C ARG A 119 12.53 8.40 -19.51
N GLN A 120 13.05 7.67 -18.54
CA GLN A 120 14.22 6.81 -18.73
C GLN A 120 13.83 5.38 -19.11
N TYR A 121 12.54 5.01 -19.07
CA TYR A 121 12.07 3.67 -19.45
C TYR A 121 12.34 3.32 -20.91
N ASP A 122 12.03 4.21 -21.86
CA ASP A 122 12.25 3.92 -23.29
C ASP A 122 13.73 3.86 -23.67
N VAL A 123 14.59 4.58 -22.93
CA VAL A 123 16.03 4.65 -23.22
C VAL A 123 16.82 3.58 -22.43
N LEU A 124 16.44 3.24 -21.20
CA LEU A 124 17.14 2.25 -20.36
C LEU A 124 16.75 0.80 -20.63
N SER A 125 15.58 0.54 -21.20
CA SER A 125 15.09 -0.82 -21.46
C SER A 125 15.93 -1.54 -22.54
N SER A 126 16.61 -0.77 -23.40
CA SER A 126 17.44 -1.31 -24.48
C SER A 126 18.88 -1.65 -24.06
N GLU A 127 19.54 -0.77 -23.30
CA GLU A 127 21.00 -0.86 -23.11
C GLU A 127 21.49 -1.33 -21.74
N ILE A 128 20.76 -1.07 -20.64
CA ILE A 128 21.40 -1.10 -19.30
C ILE A 128 21.06 -2.33 -18.46
N THR A 129 19.96 -3.03 -18.73
CA THR A 129 19.69 -4.31 -18.05
C THR A 129 20.12 -5.48 -18.92
N SER A 130 21.25 -6.10 -18.55
CA SER A 130 21.72 -7.34 -19.18
C SER A 130 20.57 -8.35 -19.31
N LYS A 131 20.41 -8.98 -20.48
CA LYS A 131 19.40 -10.05 -20.71
C LYS A 131 19.39 -11.09 -19.59
N ARG A 132 20.57 -11.38 -19.01
CA ARG A 132 20.74 -12.28 -17.87
C ARG A 132 20.05 -11.78 -16.60
N MET A 133 20.13 -10.48 -16.33
CA MET A 133 19.48 -9.84 -15.18
C MET A 133 17.96 -9.86 -15.34
N ILE A 134 17.41 -9.45 -16.49
CA ILE A 134 15.96 -9.52 -16.75
C ILE A 134 15.45 -10.96 -16.57
N LYS A 135 16.16 -11.95 -17.13
CA LYS A 135 15.81 -13.37 -16.97
C LYS A 135 15.82 -13.79 -15.49
N SER A 136 16.79 -13.32 -14.71
CA SER A 136 16.88 -13.61 -13.27
C SER A 136 15.75 -12.95 -12.48
N LEU A 137 15.44 -11.68 -12.80
CA LEU A 137 14.34 -10.94 -12.21
C LEU A 137 13.00 -11.62 -12.49
N ARG A 138 12.75 -12.00 -13.75
CA ARG A 138 11.54 -12.75 -14.15
C ARG A 138 11.42 -14.07 -13.39
N LYS A 139 12.53 -14.80 -13.22
CA LYS A 139 12.55 -16.04 -12.42
C LYS A 139 12.16 -15.79 -10.96
N LEU A 140 12.65 -14.70 -10.36
CA LEU A 140 12.31 -14.35 -8.98
C LEU A 140 10.85 -13.88 -8.85
N CYS A 141 10.35 -13.06 -9.78
CA CYS A 141 8.94 -12.65 -9.82
C CYS A 141 8.02 -13.87 -9.95
N LYS A 142 8.33 -14.81 -10.86
CA LYS A 142 7.58 -16.06 -11.01
C LYS A 142 7.57 -16.85 -9.70
N LYS A 143 8.73 -16.99 -9.05
CA LYS A 143 8.83 -17.67 -7.76
C LYS A 143 8.00 -16.98 -6.66
N LEU A 144 7.87 -15.65 -6.69
CA LEU A 144 7.03 -14.91 -5.75
C LEU A 144 5.54 -15.16 -6.00
N VAL A 145 5.11 -15.23 -7.26
CA VAL A 145 3.74 -15.63 -7.64
C VAL A 145 3.45 -17.08 -7.22
N GLU A 146 4.42 -17.99 -7.32
CA GLU A 146 4.30 -19.37 -6.81
C GLU A 146 4.10 -19.42 -5.28
N TYR A 147 4.69 -18.49 -4.51
CA TYR A 147 4.41 -18.40 -3.06
C TYR A 147 3.00 -17.87 -2.77
N ALA A 148 2.50 -16.94 -3.60
CA ALA A 148 1.13 -16.43 -3.48
C ALA A 148 0.07 -17.52 -3.74
N SER A 149 0.41 -18.56 -4.50
CA SER A 149 -0.44 -19.74 -4.76
C SER A 149 -0.13 -20.95 -3.86
N ALA A 150 0.76 -20.81 -2.87
CA ALA A 150 1.13 -21.89 -1.98
C ALA A 150 -0.04 -22.35 -1.10
N ARG A 151 -0.04 -23.61 -0.64
CA ARG A 151 -1.10 -24.16 0.23
C ARG A 151 -1.16 -23.56 1.65
N VAL A 152 -0.19 -22.75 2.02
CA VAL A 152 -0.03 -22.22 3.38
C VAL A 152 -0.48 -20.76 3.40
N LEU A 153 -1.65 -20.49 3.99
CA LEU A 153 -2.29 -19.18 4.02
C LEU A 153 -1.36 -18.04 4.44
N SER A 154 -0.59 -18.22 5.53
CA SER A 154 0.36 -17.22 6.00
C SER A 154 1.46 -16.89 4.99
N THR A 155 1.89 -17.87 4.20
CA THR A 155 2.87 -17.68 3.13
C THR A 155 2.27 -16.93 1.95
N GLN A 156 1.01 -17.24 1.60
CA GLN A 156 0.28 -16.54 0.54
C GLN A 156 0.12 -15.05 0.86
N LEU A 157 -0.40 -14.74 2.05
CA LEU A 157 -0.62 -13.35 2.49
C LEU A 157 0.66 -12.53 2.48
N VAL A 158 1.78 -13.10 2.96
CA VAL A 158 3.08 -12.42 2.92
C VAL A 158 3.60 -12.23 1.50
N ALA A 159 3.40 -13.22 0.62
CA ALA A 159 3.79 -13.09 -0.79
C ALA A 159 2.99 -11.99 -1.51
N LEU A 160 1.68 -11.93 -1.26
CA LEU A 160 0.78 -10.91 -1.81
C LEU A 160 1.15 -9.50 -1.34
N ASP A 161 1.44 -9.31 -0.05
CA ASP A 161 1.89 -8.00 0.46
C ASP A 161 3.25 -7.57 -0.11
N GLU A 162 4.19 -8.52 -0.31
CA GLU A 162 5.46 -8.21 -0.99
C GLU A 162 5.25 -7.89 -2.48
N ILE A 163 4.32 -8.55 -3.18
CA ILE A 163 3.95 -8.20 -4.56
C ILE A 163 3.46 -6.75 -4.62
N ILE A 164 2.49 -6.37 -3.77
CA ILE A 164 1.95 -5.00 -3.71
C ILE A 164 3.08 -4.00 -3.42
N THR A 165 3.95 -4.33 -2.48
CA THR A 165 5.05 -3.43 -2.10
C THR A 165 6.04 -3.24 -3.26
N LEU A 166 6.44 -4.33 -3.94
CA LEU A 166 7.38 -4.28 -5.06
C LEU A 166 6.82 -3.56 -6.29
N THR A 167 5.53 -3.69 -6.60
CA THR A 167 4.89 -3.01 -7.74
C THR A 167 4.85 -1.49 -7.56
N ILE A 168 4.71 -1.04 -6.31
CA ILE A 168 4.78 0.37 -5.94
C ILE A 168 6.22 0.87 -5.97
N GLU A 169 7.17 0.07 -5.48
CA GLU A 169 8.60 0.42 -5.37
C GLU A 169 9.26 0.63 -6.74
N ASP A 170 9.08 -0.31 -7.68
CA ASP A 170 9.76 -0.32 -8.97
C ASP A 170 8.81 -0.71 -10.13
N PRO A 171 8.56 0.21 -11.10
CA PRO A 171 7.70 -0.08 -12.24
C PRO A 171 8.22 -1.20 -13.16
N ILE A 172 9.54 -1.49 -13.20
CA ILE A 172 10.08 -2.63 -13.95
C ILE A 172 9.59 -3.93 -13.32
N ILE A 173 9.63 -4.03 -11.99
CA ILE A 173 9.17 -5.24 -11.30
C ILE A 173 7.68 -5.46 -11.59
N ARG A 174 6.88 -4.38 -11.58
CA ARG A 174 5.46 -4.44 -11.96
C ARG A 174 5.26 -4.97 -13.37
N MET A 175 6.00 -4.48 -14.36
CA MET A 175 5.93 -5.01 -15.73
C MET A 175 6.29 -6.50 -15.78
N MET A 176 7.34 -6.92 -15.08
CA MET A 176 7.75 -8.34 -15.02
C MET A 176 6.70 -9.22 -14.34
N LEU A 177 6.01 -8.71 -13.32
CA LEU A 177 4.90 -9.39 -12.67
C LEU A 177 3.68 -9.49 -13.60
N LYS A 178 3.39 -8.45 -14.39
CA LYS A 178 2.32 -8.45 -15.40
C LYS A 178 2.57 -9.49 -16.51
N GLU A 179 3.83 -9.79 -16.82
CA GLU A 179 4.22 -10.87 -17.74
C GLU A 179 4.11 -12.27 -17.12
N CYS A 180 3.96 -12.39 -15.80
CA CYS A 180 3.76 -13.69 -15.15
C CYS A 180 2.32 -14.17 -15.35
N ASP A 181 2.11 -15.48 -15.16
CA ASP A 181 0.77 -16.07 -15.20
C ASP A 181 -0.03 -15.66 -13.95
N LEU A 182 -0.81 -14.58 -14.07
CA LEU A 182 -1.62 -14.04 -12.98
C LEU A 182 -2.80 -14.95 -12.60
N SER A 183 -3.15 -15.95 -13.43
CA SER A 183 -4.19 -16.93 -13.08
C SER A 183 -3.84 -17.70 -11.81
N CYS A 184 -2.54 -17.85 -11.52
CA CYS A 184 -2.02 -18.45 -10.29
C CYS A 184 -2.37 -17.65 -9.02
N LEU A 185 -2.70 -16.36 -9.12
CA LEU A 185 -3.09 -15.55 -7.96
C LEU A 185 -4.54 -15.83 -7.52
N THR A 186 -5.34 -16.53 -8.33
CA THR A 186 -6.71 -16.91 -7.97
C THR A 186 -6.70 -17.71 -6.66
N PRO A 187 -7.39 -17.24 -5.61
CA PRO A 187 -7.31 -17.89 -4.31
C PRO A 187 -7.96 -19.27 -4.40
N SER A 188 -7.21 -20.30 -3.99
CA SER A 188 -7.74 -21.67 -3.94
C SER A 188 -8.69 -21.89 -2.75
N TYR A 189 -8.69 -20.95 -1.81
CA TYR A 189 -9.39 -21.02 -0.55
C TYR A 189 -10.35 -19.82 -0.41
N GLY A 190 -11.41 -20.01 0.38
CA GLY A 190 -12.46 -19.03 0.58
C GLY A 190 -12.20 -18.05 1.73
N GLU A 191 -10.99 -17.93 2.27
CA GLU A 191 -10.77 -16.99 3.37
C GLU A 191 -10.90 -15.54 2.89
N PRO A 192 -11.68 -14.70 3.59
CA PRO A 192 -11.94 -13.33 3.16
C PRO A 192 -10.66 -12.50 3.04
N ASP A 193 -9.72 -12.65 3.98
CA ASP A 193 -8.45 -11.93 4.00
C ASP A 193 -7.58 -12.27 2.78
N LEU A 194 -7.60 -13.53 2.34
CA LEU A 194 -6.87 -13.99 1.16
C LEU A 194 -7.49 -13.40 -0.12
N ILE A 195 -8.81 -13.45 -0.24
CA ILE A 195 -9.54 -12.87 -1.38
C ILE A 195 -9.24 -11.37 -1.51
N VAL A 196 -9.32 -10.63 -0.41
CA VAL A 196 -9.03 -9.19 -0.38
C VAL A 196 -7.57 -8.93 -0.73
N SER A 197 -6.63 -9.69 -0.18
CA SER A 197 -5.19 -9.53 -0.45
C SER A 197 -4.84 -9.85 -1.90
N THR A 198 -5.44 -10.88 -2.47
CA THR A 198 -5.29 -11.23 -3.90
C THR A 198 -5.82 -10.11 -4.78
N SER A 199 -7.03 -9.61 -4.51
CA SER A 199 -7.63 -8.52 -5.27
C SER A 199 -6.75 -7.27 -5.26
N LYS A 200 -6.17 -6.93 -4.10
CA LYS A 200 -5.22 -5.82 -3.96
C LYS A 200 -3.91 -6.08 -4.72
N ALA A 201 -3.37 -7.28 -4.68
CA ALA A 201 -2.16 -7.63 -5.42
C ALA A 201 -2.38 -7.50 -6.93
N LEU A 202 -3.47 -8.07 -7.45
CA LEU A 202 -3.86 -7.94 -8.86
C LEU A 202 -4.07 -6.48 -9.26
N GLY A 203 -4.84 -5.72 -8.47
CA GLY A 203 -5.06 -4.29 -8.71
C GLY A 203 -3.76 -3.49 -8.75
N SER A 204 -2.78 -3.80 -7.89
CA SER A 204 -1.46 -3.15 -7.89
C SER A 204 -0.59 -3.51 -9.12
N ILE A 205 -0.85 -4.65 -9.76
CA ILE A 205 -0.16 -5.04 -11.01
C ILE A 205 -0.83 -4.37 -12.20
N GLU A 206 -2.17 -4.33 -12.21
CA GLU A 206 -2.97 -3.96 -13.37
C GLU A 206 -3.25 -2.47 -13.49
N ASN A 207 -3.37 -1.75 -12.37
CA ASN A 207 -3.85 -0.36 -12.38
C ASN A 207 -2.75 0.63 -12.79
N THR A 208 -2.39 0.62 -14.09
CA THR A 208 -1.28 1.40 -14.62
C THR A 208 -1.43 2.89 -14.36
N LYS A 209 -2.65 3.40 -14.58
CA LYS A 209 -3.02 4.79 -14.42
C LYS A 209 -2.64 5.35 -13.05
N ILE A 210 -2.96 4.65 -11.96
CA ILE A 210 -2.67 5.15 -10.61
C ILE A 210 -1.17 5.26 -10.38
N HIS A 211 -0.40 4.26 -10.78
CA HIS A 211 1.05 4.37 -10.65
C HIS A 211 1.57 5.55 -11.49
N ASP A 212 1.06 5.75 -12.70
CA ASP A 212 1.50 6.84 -13.57
C ASP A 212 1.14 8.21 -12.96
N ASP A 213 -0.05 8.36 -12.39
CA ASP A 213 -0.48 9.58 -11.69
C ASP A 213 0.42 9.89 -10.48
N TRP A 214 0.71 8.89 -9.63
CA TRP A 214 1.57 9.06 -8.46
C TRP A 214 3.04 9.29 -8.86
N LEU A 215 3.59 8.47 -9.76
CA LEU A 215 4.98 8.58 -10.21
C LEU A 215 5.22 9.89 -10.98
N SER A 216 4.29 10.34 -11.83
CA SER A 216 4.42 11.62 -12.55
C SER A 216 4.39 12.81 -11.61
N THR A 217 3.56 12.77 -10.56
CA THR A 217 3.53 13.82 -9.54
C THR A 217 4.87 13.89 -8.81
N PHE A 218 5.42 12.75 -8.40
CA PHE A 218 6.74 12.70 -7.74
C PHE A 218 7.88 13.13 -8.65
N SER A 219 7.83 12.77 -9.94
CA SER A 219 8.86 13.11 -10.92
C SER A 219 8.85 14.60 -11.28
N SER A 220 7.67 15.21 -11.34
CA SER A 220 7.51 16.62 -11.70
C SER A 220 8.06 17.55 -10.63
N HIS A 221 7.97 17.18 -9.35
CA HIS A 221 8.48 18.01 -8.25
C HIS A 221 9.99 18.27 -8.34
N GLY A 222 10.76 17.39 -8.97
CA GLY A 222 12.19 17.61 -9.20
C GLY A 222 12.53 18.55 -10.36
N LYS A 223 11.61 18.81 -11.30
CA LYS A 223 11.93 19.48 -12.58
C LYS A 223 11.46 20.93 -12.70
N PHE A 224 10.48 21.36 -11.90
CA PHE A 224 9.84 22.67 -12.06
C PHE A 224 10.60 23.87 -11.47
N LEU A 225 11.82 23.69 -10.98
CA LEU A 225 12.44 24.69 -10.09
C LEU A 225 13.75 25.21 -10.68
N LYS A 226 13.62 26.01 -11.75
CA LYS A 226 14.52 27.15 -11.93
C LYS A 226 13.89 28.32 -11.17
N PRO A 227 14.52 28.83 -10.11
CA PRO A 227 13.97 29.97 -9.38
C PRO A 227 13.93 31.16 -10.33
N THR A 228 12.73 31.62 -10.67
CA THR A 228 12.52 32.95 -11.20
C THR A 228 12.96 33.90 -10.08
N ARG A 229 14.09 34.61 -10.28
CA ARG A 229 14.67 35.54 -9.30
C ARG A 229 13.79 36.78 -9.16
N GLU A 230 12.60 36.64 -8.62
CA GLU A 230 11.87 37.79 -8.11
C GLU A 230 12.12 37.90 -6.60
N PRO A 231 12.69 39.02 -6.13
CA PRO A 231 12.97 39.21 -4.73
C PRO A 231 11.65 39.30 -3.95
N ILE A 232 11.38 38.28 -3.14
CA ILE A 232 10.28 38.31 -2.17
C ILE A 232 10.68 39.31 -1.10
N THR A 233 9.91 40.40 -0.98
CA THR A 233 10.11 41.42 0.04
C THR A 233 9.64 40.88 1.40
N GLU A 234 10.51 40.98 2.40
CA GLU A 234 10.48 40.32 3.72
C GLU A 234 9.33 40.75 4.68
N ALA A 235 8.25 41.34 4.19
CA ALA A 235 7.30 42.07 5.05
C ALA A 235 5.92 41.42 5.27
N HIS A 236 5.60 40.26 4.68
CA HIS A 236 4.31 39.60 4.94
C HIS A 236 4.44 38.54 6.03
N GLY A 237 3.94 38.90 7.21
CA GLY A 237 3.89 38.05 8.39
C GLY A 237 3.21 36.70 8.11
N TYR A 238 3.90 35.64 8.49
CA TYR A 238 3.56 34.22 8.30
C TYR A 238 2.32 33.72 9.08
N VAL A 239 1.42 34.61 9.48
CA VAL A 239 0.34 34.31 10.41
C VAL A 239 -1.01 34.47 9.72
N ILE A 240 -1.60 33.32 9.40
CA ILE A 240 -3.01 33.08 9.01
C ILE A 240 -3.35 33.42 7.56
N LEU A 241 -3.10 32.50 6.62
CA LEU A 241 -3.80 32.45 5.33
C LEU A 241 -3.86 31.04 4.72
N TRP A 242 -4.21 30.05 5.55
CA TRP A 242 -4.44 28.65 5.10
C TRP A 242 -5.77 28.46 4.33
N GLY A 243 -6.62 29.50 4.26
CA GLY A 243 -7.99 29.38 3.73
C GLY A 243 -8.21 29.85 2.30
N ALA A 244 -7.45 30.84 1.81
CA ALA A 244 -7.74 31.49 0.52
C ALA A 244 -6.50 31.60 -0.40
N GLU A 245 -5.34 31.99 0.14
CA GLU A 245 -4.10 32.07 -0.66
C GLU A 245 -3.45 30.70 -0.92
N PHE A 246 -3.67 29.72 -0.03
CA PHE A 246 -3.26 28.33 -0.26
C PHE A 246 -3.85 27.75 -1.56
N PHE A 247 -5.08 28.14 -1.93
CA PHE A 247 -5.72 27.72 -3.17
C PHE A 247 -5.23 28.50 -4.40
N SER A 248 -4.78 29.74 -4.22
CA SER A 248 -4.25 30.57 -5.31
C SER A 248 -2.87 30.12 -5.80
N TYR A 249 -2.06 29.49 -4.94
CA TYR A 249 -0.71 29.05 -5.30
C TYR A 249 -0.67 27.69 -6.01
N HIS A 250 -1.76 26.92 -5.97
CA HIS A 250 -1.85 25.60 -6.57
C HIS A 250 -2.40 25.65 -8.01
N GLN A 251 -1.66 26.27 -8.94
CA GLN A 251 -1.94 26.05 -10.36
C GLN A 251 -1.69 24.57 -10.79
N ASP A 252 -1.04 23.78 -9.93
CA ASP A 252 -0.94 22.32 -10.00
C ASP A 252 -2.12 21.56 -9.32
N CYS A 253 -3.28 22.21 -9.13
CA CYS A 253 -4.48 21.62 -8.51
C CYS A 253 -4.92 20.29 -9.16
N GLN A 254 -4.69 20.11 -10.46
CA GLN A 254 -5.12 18.91 -11.17
C GLN A 254 -4.44 17.64 -10.63
N SER A 255 -3.12 17.67 -10.38
CA SER A 255 -2.42 16.52 -9.81
C SER A 255 -2.93 16.20 -8.41
N LEU A 256 -3.12 17.21 -7.56
CA LEU A 256 -3.66 17.01 -6.21
C LEU A 256 -5.07 16.39 -6.25
N GLU A 257 -5.96 16.88 -7.12
CA GLU A 257 -7.31 16.34 -7.27
C GLU A 257 -7.30 14.88 -7.75
N HIS A 258 -6.47 14.55 -8.74
CA HIS A 258 -6.32 13.17 -9.22
C HIS A 258 -5.80 12.24 -8.12
N LEU A 259 -4.74 12.61 -7.40
CA LEU A 259 -4.22 11.82 -6.29
C LEU A 259 -5.23 11.69 -5.16
N SER A 260 -5.92 12.78 -4.83
CA SER A 260 -6.99 12.81 -3.82
C SER A 260 -8.14 11.88 -4.18
N ALA A 261 -8.51 11.83 -5.47
CA ALA A 261 -9.52 10.90 -5.97
C ALA A 261 -9.10 9.44 -5.76
N THR A 262 -7.81 9.10 -5.95
CA THR A 262 -7.33 7.74 -5.66
C THR A 262 -7.41 7.39 -4.17
N LEU A 263 -7.16 8.34 -3.27
CA LEU A 263 -7.28 8.13 -1.82
C LEU A 263 -8.74 7.96 -1.36
N ARG A 264 -9.69 8.62 -2.04
CA ARG A 264 -11.13 8.61 -1.71
C ARG A 264 -11.92 7.45 -2.31
N ASN A 265 -11.35 6.75 -3.30
CA ASN A 265 -12.00 5.67 -4.02
C ASN A 265 -11.82 4.32 -3.29
N SER A 266 -12.91 3.59 -3.06
CA SER A 266 -12.89 2.32 -2.30
C SER A 266 -12.02 1.23 -2.92
N GLU A 267 -11.91 1.19 -4.25
CA GLU A 267 -11.16 0.17 -4.98
C GLU A 267 -9.66 0.47 -5.02
N THR A 268 -9.27 1.73 -4.82
CA THR A 268 -7.89 2.17 -5.09
C THR A 268 -7.24 2.91 -3.93
N SER A 269 -8.00 3.21 -2.86
CA SER A 269 -7.52 3.86 -1.65
C SER A 269 -6.34 3.11 -1.03
N TYR A 270 -6.36 1.77 -1.03
CA TYR A 270 -5.24 0.98 -0.50
C TYR A 270 -3.92 1.27 -1.24
N LEU A 271 -3.97 1.40 -2.57
CA LEU A 271 -2.81 1.64 -3.41
C LEU A 271 -2.33 3.08 -3.26
N GLY A 272 -3.26 4.05 -3.30
CA GLY A 272 -2.95 5.46 -3.06
C GLY A 272 -2.35 5.69 -1.66
N ALA A 273 -2.87 5.01 -0.63
CA ALA A 273 -2.36 5.09 0.73
C ALA A 273 -0.93 4.55 0.84
N ARG A 274 -0.60 3.43 0.18
CA ARG A 274 0.76 2.89 0.16
C ARG A 274 1.73 3.84 -0.55
N TYR A 275 1.29 4.49 -1.63
CA TYR A 275 2.04 5.55 -2.29
C TYR A 275 2.27 6.76 -1.37
N LEU A 276 1.24 7.20 -0.64
CA LEU A 276 1.36 8.26 0.35
C LEU A 276 2.35 7.90 1.47
N VAL A 277 2.30 6.67 2.00
CA VAL A 277 3.29 6.18 2.99
C VAL A 277 4.70 6.31 2.43
N ARG A 278 4.92 5.88 1.19
CA ARG A 278 6.24 6.01 0.54
C ARG A 278 6.65 7.46 0.41
N PHE A 279 5.75 8.31 -0.06
CA PHE A 279 6.01 9.73 -0.27
C PHE A 279 6.38 10.43 1.04
N LEU A 280 5.64 10.17 2.12
CA LEU A 280 5.91 10.72 3.44
C LEU A 280 7.23 10.21 4.06
N ARG A 281 7.59 8.96 3.77
CA ARG A 281 8.84 8.35 4.27
C ARG A 281 10.06 8.84 3.52
N ASP A 282 9.91 9.22 2.25
CA ASP A 282 11.00 9.76 1.45
C ASP A 282 11.42 11.09 2.06
N ARG A 283 12.42 11.02 2.95
CA ARG A 283 13.07 12.18 3.54
C ARG A 283 14.15 12.57 2.55
N SER A 284 13.94 13.69 1.86
CA SER A 284 15.05 14.48 1.35
C SER A 284 16.07 14.60 2.49
N THR A 285 17.21 13.93 2.35
CA THR A 285 18.32 14.00 3.32
C THR A 285 19.09 15.32 3.18
N GLU A 286 18.67 16.17 2.25
CA GLU A 286 19.26 17.46 2.00
C GLU A 286 18.63 18.51 2.91
N LYS A 287 19.40 19.55 3.22
CA LYS A 287 18.91 20.68 4.02
C LYS A 287 17.66 21.25 3.34
N PRO A 288 16.64 21.67 4.12
CA PRO A 288 15.40 22.19 3.57
C PRO A 288 15.66 23.28 2.54
N SER A 289 15.41 22.97 1.27
CA SER A 289 15.45 23.94 0.18
C SER A 289 14.09 24.62 0.04
N ILE A 290 14.00 25.70 -0.76
CA ILE A 290 12.71 26.32 -1.08
C ILE A 290 11.76 25.30 -1.74
N ASN A 291 12.29 24.31 -2.47
CA ASN A 291 11.50 23.25 -3.10
C ASN A 291 10.84 22.34 -2.06
N ASP A 292 11.44 22.23 -0.88
CA ASP A 292 10.95 21.40 0.22
C ASP A 292 9.63 21.95 0.78
N HIS A 293 9.36 23.25 0.62
CA HIS A 293 8.10 23.85 1.07
C HIS A 293 6.92 23.36 0.21
N ARG A 294 7.06 23.31 -1.12
CA ARG A 294 5.99 22.80 -2.01
C ARG A 294 5.72 21.33 -1.77
N GLU A 295 6.78 20.53 -1.68
CA GLU A 295 6.67 19.10 -1.38
C GLU A 295 6.01 18.86 -0.01
N PHE A 296 6.40 19.65 0.99
CA PHE A 296 5.79 19.61 2.32
C PHE A 296 4.28 19.93 2.27
N HIS A 297 3.88 21.00 1.57
CA HIS A 297 2.47 21.34 1.42
C HIS A 297 1.68 20.27 0.67
N LEU A 298 2.25 19.64 -0.37
CA LEU A 298 1.60 18.53 -1.05
C LEU A 298 1.45 17.31 -0.13
N LYS A 299 2.51 16.94 0.60
CA LYS A 299 2.49 15.86 1.61
C LYS A 299 1.39 16.10 2.64
N GLN A 300 1.32 17.32 3.14
CA GLN A 300 0.32 17.76 4.10
C GLN A 300 -1.10 17.72 3.53
N ALA A 301 -1.31 18.21 2.31
CA ALA A 301 -2.61 18.20 1.65
C ALA A 301 -3.14 16.77 1.43
N LEU A 302 -2.30 15.88 0.88
CA LEU A 302 -2.66 14.48 0.67
C LEU A 302 -2.90 13.74 1.98
N TRP A 303 -2.10 14.03 3.01
CA TRP A 303 -2.32 13.51 4.35
C TRP A 303 -3.68 13.91 4.90
N PHE A 304 -4.07 15.18 4.80
CA PHE A 304 -5.38 15.64 5.23
C PHE A 304 -6.52 14.97 4.47
N VAL A 305 -6.39 14.79 3.15
CA VAL A 305 -7.38 14.05 2.35
C VAL A 305 -7.51 12.61 2.83
N TYR A 306 -6.40 11.96 3.19
CA TYR A 306 -6.44 10.58 3.69
C TYR A 306 -7.10 10.48 5.07
N VAL A 307 -6.82 11.42 5.97
CA VAL A 307 -7.49 11.53 7.29
C VAL A 307 -8.98 11.79 7.13
N GLU A 308 -9.36 12.77 6.30
CA GLU A 308 -10.75 13.08 5.98
C GLU A 308 -11.48 11.84 5.43
N THR A 309 -10.83 11.12 4.51
CA THR A 309 -11.38 9.89 3.96
C THR A 309 -11.57 8.82 5.05
N ALA A 310 -10.66 8.72 6.00
CA ALA A 310 -10.79 7.77 7.10
C ALA A 310 -11.91 8.10 8.08
N LEU A 311 -12.18 9.39 8.28
CA LEU A 311 -13.31 9.85 9.08
C LEU A 311 -14.64 9.58 8.37
N LEU A 312 -14.72 9.86 7.07
CA LEU A 312 -15.96 9.74 6.30
C LEU A 312 -16.27 8.29 5.86
N LYS A 313 -15.24 7.50 5.56
CA LYS A 313 -15.34 6.15 4.98
C LYS A 313 -14.33 5.19 5.63
N PRO A 314 -14.45 4.89 6.94
CA PRO A 314 -13.44 4.08 7.65
C PRO A 314 -13.26 2.66 7.06
N HIS A 315 -14.29 2.11 6.41
CA HIS A 315 -14.24 0.77 5.82
C HIS A 315 -13.34 0.64 4.58
N ILE A 316 -12.96 1.74 3.93
CA ILE A 316 -12.04 1.71 2.77
C ILE A 316 -10.57 1.90 3.16
N ILE A 317 -10.30 2.14 4.45
CA ILE A 317 -8.98 2.47 4.96
C ILE A 317 -8.23 1.23 5.40
N GLU A 318 -7.02 1.07 4.88
CA GLU A 318 -6.03 0.19 5.49
C GLU A 318 -5.39 0.90 6.69
N TRP A 319 -5.88 0.60 7.90
CA TRP A 319 -5.38 1.21 9.14
C TRP A 319 -3.86 1.08 9.29
N GLU A 320 -3.27 -0.02 8.83
CA GLU A 320 -1.81 -0.17 8.84
C GLU A 320 -1.08 0.91 8.02
N ASN A 321 -1.64 1.38 6.91
CA ASN A 321 -1.07 2.49 6.14
C ASN A 321 -1.28 3.81 6.85
N MET A 322 -2.46 4.03 7.46
CA MET A 322 -2.72 5.21 8.29
C MET A 322 -1.67 5.35 9.39
N ASP A 323 -1.33 4.26 10.06
CA ASP A 323 -0.30 4.25 11.11
C ASP A 323 1.08 4.60 10.56
N LYS A 324 1.45 4.03 9.41
CA LYS A 324 2.72 4.32 8.75
C LYS A 324 2.79 5.79 8.31
N CYS A 325 1.68 6.33 7.80
CA CYS A 325 1.57 7.74 7.42
C CYS A 325 1.71 8.64 8.66
N MET A 326 0.97 8.35 9.73
CA MET A 326 1.07 9.06 11.02
C MET A 326 2.51 9.13 11.51
N LEU A 327 3.19 7.99 11.60
CA LEU A 327 4.58 7.92 12.07
C LEU A 327 5.55 8.68 11.15
N SER A 328 5.27 8.73 9.84
CA SER A 328 6.10 9.45 8.88
C SER A 328 5.82 10.96 8.88
N PHE A 329 4.58 11.35 9.17
CA PHE A 329 4.11 12.73 9.13
C PHE A 329 4.31 13.48 10.44
N VAL A 330 4.24 12.82 11.59
CA VAL A 330 4.47 13.47 12.91
C VAL A 330 5.79 14.26 12.93
N PRO A 331 6.94 13.72 12.50
CA PRO A 331 8.18 14.49 12.43
C PRO A 331 8.09 15.73 11.52
N LEU A 332 7.29 15.68 10.45
CA LEU A 332 7.07 16.82 9.55
C LEU A 332 6.27 17.91 10.27
N LEU A 333 5.25 17.53 11.04
CA LEU A 333 4.51 18.48 11.88
C LEU A 333 5.39 19.10 12.97
N LEU A 334 6.34 18.36 13.53
CA LEU A 334 7.23 18.89 14.57
C LEU A 334 8.24 19.93 14.06
N LEU A 335 8.47 20.01 12.75
CA LEU A 335 9.34 21.01 12.12
C LEU A 335 8.66 22.36 11.97
N ASP A 336 7.33 22.39 11.95
CA ASP A 336 6.54 23.61 11.85
C ASP A 336 6.24 24.21 13.24
N HIS A 337 5.89 25.50 13.27
CA HIS A 337 5.61 26.31 14.46
C HIS A 337 4.38 25.87 15.29
N PHE A 338 4.18 24.58 15.53
CA PHE A 338 3.21 24.10 16.51
C PHE A 338 3.68 24.43 17.92
N ASP A 339 2.70 24.62 18.81
CA ASP A 339 2.92 24.76 20.25
C ASP A 339 3.77 23.60 20.80
N GLU A 340 4.74 23.92 21.67
CA GLU A 340 5.61 22.92 22.32
C GLU A 340 4.80 21.88 23.11
N GLU A 341 3.63 22.25 23.62
CA GLU A 341 2.74 21.31 24.31
C GLU A 341 2.24 20.20 23.36
N LEU A 342 1.80 20.56 22.15
CA LEU A 342 1.36 19.61 21.13
C LEU A 342 2.54 18.76 20.65
N ARG A 343 3.73 19.37 20.46
CA ARG A 343 4.94 18.64 20.07
C ARG A 343 5.33 17.58 21.10
N THR A 344 5.28 17.93 22.38
CA THR A 344 5.60 17.03 23.49
C THR A 344 4.61 15.86 23.56
N HIS A 345 3.32 16.12 23.35
CA HIS A 345 2.30 15.08 23.29
C HIS A 345 2.47 14.15 22.09
N LEU A 346 2.68 14.68 20.88
CA LEU A 346 2.90 13.87 19.68
C LEU A 346 4.13 12.96 19.82
N ARG A 347 5.22 13.44 20.44
CA ARG A 347 6.38 12.58 20.79
C ARG A 347 5.98 11.47 21.75
N LYS A 348 5.23 11.78 22.80
CA LYS A 348 4.75 10.78 23.78
C LYS A 348 3.89 9.68 23.13
N ILE A 349 3.02 10.04 22.18
CA ILE A 349 2.21 9.10 21.41
C ILE A 349 3.10 8.21 20.53
N ALA A 350 4.04 8.80 19.78
CA ALA A 350 4.96 8.06 18.93
C ALA A 350 5.82 7.06 19.74
N ASP A 351 6.34 7.50 20.89
CA ASP A 351 7.12 6.66 21.79
C ASP A 351 6.29 5.53 22.39
N SER A 352 5.04 5.82 22.81
CA SER A 352 4.12 4.83 23.37
C SER A 352 3.69 3.79 22.33
N SER A 353 3.45 4.23 21.09
CA SER A 353 3.14 3.38 19.95
C SER A 353 4.26 2.37 19.68
N SER A 354 5.52 2.82 19.70
CA SER A 354 6.67 1.93 19.50
C SER A 354 6.81 0.84 20.57
N LYS A 355 6.34 1.12 21.80
CA LYS A 355 6.57 0.28 22.98
C LYS A 355 5.43 -0.70 23.27
N GLN A 356 4.18 -0.33 23.03
CA GLN A 356 3.05 -1.02 23.66
C GLN A 356 2.22 -1.94 22.75
N ASN A 357 2.55 -2.13 21.47
CA ASN A 357 1.74 -2.97 20.56
C ASN A 357 0.23 -2.60 20.63
N ILE A 358 -0.06 -1.32 20.87
CA ILE A 358 -1.43 -0.81 21.02
C ILE A 358 -2.15 -1.10 19.71
N SER A 359 -3.36 -1.68 19.78
CA SER A 359 -4.25 -1.82 18.63
C SER A 359 -4.36 -0.47 17.95
N ARG A 360 -3.85 -0.36 16.73
CA ARG A 360 -3.44 0.91 16.17
C ARG A 360 -4.62 1.81 15.76
N SER A 361 -5.84 1.26 15.69
CA SER A 361 -7.09 2.03 15.69
C SER A 361 -7.17 2.99 16.89
N LYS A 362 -6.65 2.58 18.05
CA LYS A 362 -6.61 3.42 19.26
C LYS A 362 -5.63 4.58 19.16
N LEU A 363 -4.57 4.50 18.34
CA LEU A 363 -3.66 5.62 18.14
C LEU A 363 -4.33 6.71 17.30
N PHE A 364 -5.07 6.31 16.27
CA PHE A 364 -5.88 7.24 15.50
C PHE A 364 -7.01 7.84 16.35
N GLU A 365 -7.73 7.02 17.13
CA GLU A 365 -8.73 7.51 18.09
C GLU A 365 -8.11 8.46 19.12
N GLN A 366 -6.94 8.14 19.68
CA GLN A 366 -6.21 9.02 20.59
C GLN A 366 -5.78 10.30 19.89
N TYR A 367 -5.32 10.24 18.64
CA TYR A 367 -4.98 11.42 17.85
C TYR A 367 -6.21 12.30 17.60
N LEU A 368 -7.37 11.73 17.27
CA LEU A 368 -8.62 12.47 17.14
C LEU A 368 -9.09 13.06 18.48
N THR A 369 -8.81 12.38 19.58
CA THR A 369 -9.16 12.84 20.93
C THR A 369 -8.22 13.94 21.44
N LEU A 370 -6.92 13.84 21.14
CA LEU A 370 -5.85 14.75 21.60
C LEU A 370 -5.67 15.96 20.69
N GLY A 371 -5.79 15.77 19.37
CA GLY A 371 -5.97 16.86 18.43
C GLY A 371 -7.39 17.41 18.61
N GLN A 372 -7.62 18.12 19.71
CA GLN A 372 -8.92 18.58 20.14
C GLN A 372 -9.75 19.02 18.93
N HIS A 373 -10.91 18.39 18.84
CA HIS A 373 -12.22 18.66 18.22
C HIS A 373 -12.56 20.10 17.76
N ALA A 374 -11.64 21.06 17.76
CA ALA A 374 -11.81 22.44 17.35
C ALA A 374 -11.00 22.79 16.09
N PHE A 375 -9.77 22.29 15.90
CA PHE A 375 -8.99 22.66 14.69
C PHE A 375 -9.34 21.77 13.49
N LEU A 376 -9.19 20.45 13.64
CA LEU A 376 -9.59 19.49 12.62
C LEU A 376 -11.09 19.58 12.34
N MET A 377 -11.91 19.75 13.38
CA MET A 377 -13.35 19.97 13.20
C MET A 377 -13.68 21.36 12.68
N LYS A 378 -13.03 22.49 13.02
CA LYS A 378 -13.33 23.76 12.32
C LYS A 378 -13.03 23.64 10.84
N VAL A 379 -11.92 23.01 10.46
CA VAL A 379 -11.55 22.83 9.05
C VAL A 379 -12.54 21.90 8.35
N VAL A 380 -12.88 20.76 8.96
CA VAL A 380 -13.85 19.80 8.42
C VAL A 380 -15.27 20.38 8.42
N GLU A 381 -15.73 20.99 9.50
CA GLU A 381 -17.04 21.63 9.66
C GLU A 381 -17.23 22.80 8.68
N THR A 382 -16.20 23.63 8.45
CA THR A 382 -16.24 24.70 7.45
C THR A 382 -16.36 24.12 6.04
N LYS A 383 -15.61 23.07 5.72
CA LYS A 383 -15.71 22.40 4.41
C LYS A 383 -17.04 21.66 4.22
N VAL A 384 -17.56 20.99 5.24
CA VAL A 384 -18.86 20.32 5.22
C VAL A 384 -19.99 21.34 5.09
N LYS A 385 -19.98 22.44 5.85
CA LYS A 385 -20.96 23.52 5.71
C LYS A 385 -20.95 24.15 4.32
N ASN A 386 -19.77 24.36 3.72
CA ASN A 386 -19.66 24.89 2.36
C ASN A 386 -20.11 23.90 1.28
N ALA A 387 -19.86 22.59 1.47
CA ALA A 387 -20.28 21.55 0.52
C ALA A 387 -21.80 21.26 0.57
N TRP A 388 -22.44 21.48 1.72
CA TRP A 388 -23.88 21.28 1.89
C TRP A 388 -24.69 22.56 1.70
N GLY A 389 -24.12 23.74 1.90
CA GLY A 389 -24.76 25.03 1.66
C GLY A 389 -24.79 25.50 0.20
N SER A 390 -24.26 24.72 -0.74
CA SER A 390 -24.32 25.01 -2.19
C SER A 390 -25.34 24.14 -2.95
N LEU A 391 -26.22 23.45 -2.22
CA LEU A 391 -27.26 22.56 -2.74
C LEU A 391 -28.69 23.09 -2.50
N ASP A 392 -28.81 24.26 -1.87
CA ASP A 392 -30.01 25.11 -1.83
C ASP A 392 -29.80 26.32 -2.75
#